data_AF-A0A662HE41-F1
#
_entry.id   AF-A0A662HE41-F1
#
_cell.length_a   1.000
_cell.length_b   1.000
_cell.length_c   1.000
_cell.angle_alpha   90.00
_cell.angle_beta   90.00
_cell.angle_gamma   90.00
#
_symmetry.space_group_name_H-M   'P 1'
#
loop_
_entity.id
_entity.type
_entity.pdbx_description
1 polymer ?
#
loop_
_entity_poly.entity_id
_entity_poly.type
_entity_poly.pdbx_seq_one_letter_code
_entity_poly.pdbx_strand_id
1 'polypeptide(L)' 'MSLVVVGISLLQFAWYFEWHHDFEYAHEVGCILLYTGIALLLAGMALSLTRVARALENIGQLMTMKVVG' A
#
# COMPACT_ATOMS: atom_id res chain seq x y z
N MET A 1 4.94 4.45 -3.76
CA MET A 1 6.40 4.26 -3.89
C MET A 1 7.12 4.42 -2.56
N SER A 2 7.02 5.59 -1.87
CA SER A 2 7.67 5.81 -0.56
C SER A 2 7.40 4.68 0.46
N LEU A 3 6.16 4.19 0.58
CA LEU A 3 5.82 3.19 1.60
C LEU A 3 6.54 1.83 1.42
N VAL A 4 6.69 1.36 0.18
CA VAL A 4 7.42 0.11 -0.12
C VAL A 4 8.91 0.30 0.12
N VAL A 5 9.45 1.44 -0.31
CA VAL A 5 10.85 1.78 -0.09
C VAL A 5 11.15 1.82 1.41
N VAL A 6 10.29 2.44 2.22
CA VAL A 6 10.41 2.48 3.69
C VAL A 6 10.32 1.09 4.29
N GLY A 7 9.38 0.25 3.85
CA GLY A 7 9.24 -1.13 4.33
C GLY A 7 10.47 -2.00 4.01
N ILE A 8 11.01 -1.91 2.80
CA ILE A 8 12.22 -2.63 2.39
C ILE A 8 13.45 -2.11 3.16
N SER A 9 13.55 -0.78 3.36
CA SER A 9 14.65 -0.16 4.12
C SER A 9 14.66 -0.63 5.57
N LEU A 10 13.47 -0.74 6.20
CA LEU A 10 13.33 -1.20 7.58
C LEU A 10 13.63 -2.70 7.73
N LEU A 11 13.26 -3.52 6.74
CA LEU A 11 13.68 -4.93 6.69
C LEU A 11 15.21 -5.06 6.61
N GLN A 12 15.85 -4.30 5.72
CA GLN A 12 17.32 -4.31 5.60
C GLN A 12 18.01 -3.81 6.87
N PHE A 13 17.44 -2.79 7.52
CA PHE A 13 17.96 -2.24 8.77
C PHE A 13 17.79 -3.23 9.94
N ALA A 14 16.68 -3.95 10.01
CA ALA A 14 16.47 -4.98 11.02
C ALA A 14 17.47 -6.13 10.84
N TRP A 15 17.67 -6.58 9.60
CA TRP A 15 18.67 -7.62 9.29
C TRP A 15 20.10 -7.21 9.66
N TYR A 16 20.45 -5.94 9.44
CA TYR A 16 21.73 -5.36 9.87
C TYR A 16 21.91 -5.39 11.39
N PHE A 17 20.85 -5.07 12.14
CA PHE A 17 20.86 -5.09 13.61
C PHE A 17 20.97 -6.50 14.19
N GLU A 18 20.32 -7.50 13.58
CA GLU A 18 20.49 -8.90 13.96
C GLU A 18 21.96 -9.32 13.82
N TRP A 19 22.52 -9.06 12.64
CA TRP A 19 23.86 -9.53 12.28
C TRP A 19 24.99 -8.83 13.05
N HIS A 20 24.79 -7.60 13.52
CA HIS A 20 25.83 -6.81 14.22
C HIS A 20 25.56 -6.56 15.70
N HIS A 21 24.32 -6.70 16.15
CA HIS A 21 23.94 -6.41 17.53
C HIS A 21 23.22 -7.58 18.22
N ASP A 22 23.21 -8.77 17.62
CA ASP A 22 22.63 -10.01 18.18
C ASP A 22 21.17 -9.81 18.64
N PHE A 23 20.45 -8.96 17.91
CA PHE A 23 19.05 -8.68 18.22
C PHE A 23 18.19 -9.86 17.78
N GLU A 24 17.91 -10.76 18.72
CA GLU A 24 17.27 -12.07 18.53
C GLU A 24 15.94 -12.05 17.74
N TYR A 25 15.24 -10.91 17.70
CA TYR A 25 13.93 -10.77 17.03
C TYR A 25 13.93 -9.79 15.84
N ALA A 26 15.10 -9.37 15.33
CA ALA A 26 15.15 -8.35 14.28
C ALA A 26 14.45 -8.82 12.99
N HIS A 27 14.72 -10.05 12.56
CA HIS A 27 14.12 -10.61 11.37
C HIS A 27 12.59 -10.63 11.42
N GLU A 28 11.98 -11.03 12.54
CA GLU A 28 10.52 -11.06 12.63
C GLU A 28 9.91 -9.66 12.64
N VAL A 29 10.53 -8.71 13.36
CA VAL A 29 10.12 -7.30 13.34
C VAL A 29 10.20 -6.73 11.93
N GLY A 30 11.29 -7.00 11.21
CA GLY A 30 11.46 -6.60 9.82
C GLY A 30 10.39 -7.20 8.90
N CYS A 31 10.07 -8.48 9.05
CA CYS A 31 9.02 -9.16 8.30
C CYS A 31 7.64 -8.54 8.56
N ILE A 32 7.28 -8.29 9.82
CA ILE A 32 6.01 -7.65 10.20
C ILE A 32 5.89 -6.28 9.53
N LEU A 33 6.96 -5.49 9.56
CA LEU A 33 7.00 -4.18 8.92
C LEU A 33 6.83 -4.25 7.40
N LEU A 34 7.49 -5.21 6.74
CA LEU A 34 7.35 -5.44 5.31
C LEU A 34 5.89 -5.77 4.96
N TYR A 35 5.28 -6.75 5.65
CA TYR A 35 3.91 -7.17 5.39
C TYR A 35 2.90 -6.05 5.65
N THR A 36 3.09 -5.28 6.73
CA THR A 36 2.25 -4.12 7.04
C THR A 36 2.35 -3.06 5.94
N GLY A 37 3.55 -2.80 5.43
CA GLY A 37 3.77 -1.89 4.31
C GLY A 37 3.07 -2.36 3.02
N ILE A 38 3.14 -3.64 2.70
CA ILE A 38 2.45 -4.22 1.53
C ILE A 38 0.93 -4.06 1.68
N ALA A 39 0.38 -4.38 2.86
CA ALA A 39 -1.06 -4.26 3.12
C ALA A 39 -1.56 -2.82 2.95
N LEU A 40 -0.82 -1.84 3.49
CA LEU A 40 -1.13 -0.42 3.33
C LEU A 40 -1.05 0.04 1.87
N LEU A 41 -0.08 -0.46 1.09
CA LEU A 41 -0.01 -0.13 -0.33
C LEU A 41 -1.22 -0.69 -1.10
N LEU A 42 -1.60 -1.94 -0.84
CA LEU A 42 -2.79 -2.55 -1.44
C LEU A 42 -4.06 -1.78 -1.06
N ALA A 43 -4.21 -1.35 0.19
CA ALA A 43 -5.32 -0.51 0.62
C ALA A 43 -5.36 0.83 -0.12
N GLY A 44 -4.19 1.46 -0.32
CA GLY A 44 -4.07 2.69 -1.10
C GLY A 44 -4.49 2.51 -2.57
N MET A 45 -4.11 1.39 -3.19
CA MET A 45 -4.52 1.04 -4.56
C MET A 45 -6.03 0.74 -4.64
N ALA A 46 -6.60 0.03 -3.66
CA ALA A 46 -8.03 -0.22 -3.61
C ALA A 46 -8.82 1.10 -3.53
N LEU A 47 -8.38 2.04 -2.68
CA LEU A 47 -9.01 3.34 -2.55
C LEU A 47 -8.95 4.15 -3.84
N SER A 48 -7.81 4.15 -4.54
CA SER A 48 -7.69 4.85 -5.82
C SER A 48 -8.62 4.24 -6.89
N LEU A 49 -8.70 2.91 -6.96
CA LEU A 49 -9.65 2.22 -7.84
C LEU A 49 -11.10 2.58 -7.52
N THR A 50 -11.49 2.64 -6.25
CA THR A 50 -12.85 3.09 -5.86
C THR A 50 -13.15 4.51 -6.35
N ARG A 51 -12.17 5.42 -6.28
CA ARG A 51 -12.35 6.79 -6.78
C ARG A 51 -12.55 6.82 -8.30
N VAL A 52 -11.77 6.02 -9.03
CA VAL A 52 -11.93 5.88 -10.49
C VAL A 52 -13.30 5.30 -10.84
N ALA A 53 -13.73 4.26 -10.14
CA ALA A 53 -15.05 3.65 -10.34
C ALA A 53 -16.19 4.65 -10.15
N ARG A 54 -16.15 5.45 -9.07
CA ARG A 54 -17.14 6.52 -8.85
C ARG A 54 -17.12 7.59 -9.93
N ALA A 55 -15.93 7.98 -10.41
CA ALA A 55 -15.81 8.96 -11.48
C ALA A 55 -16.46 8.43 -12.77
N LEU A 56 -16.26 7.15 -13.10
CA LEU A 56 -16.90 6.50 -14.25
C LEU A 56 -18.41 6.40 -14.08
N GLU A 57 -18.90 6.07 -12.89
CA GLU A 57 -20.33 6.03 -12.58
C GLU A 57 -21.00 7.39 -12.80
N ASN A 58 -20.38 8.47 -12.29
CA ASN A 58 -20.87 9.83 -12.48
C ASN A 58 -20.91 10.22 -13.96
N ILE A 59 -19.89 9.85 -14.75
CA ILE A 59 -19.88 10.08 -16.20
C ILE A 59 -21.01 9.31 -16.88
N GLY A 60 -21.23 8.05 -16.51
CA GLY A 60 -22.32 7.22 -17.02
C GLY A 60 -23.69 7.84 -16.75
N GLN A 61 -23.92 8.32 -15.52
CA GLN A 61 -25.15 9.00 -15.14
C GLN A 61 -25.36 10.32 -15.92
N LEU A 62 -24.31 11.11 -16.13
CA LEU A 62 -24.39 12.33 -16.94
C LEU A 62 -24.73 12.02 -18.40
N MET A 63 -24.17 10.94 -18.97
CA MET A 63 -24.48 10.54 -20.34
C MET A 63 -25.91 10.02 -20.48
N THR A 64 -26.41 9.22 -19.54
CA THR A 64 -27.80 8.74 -19.60
C THR A 64 -28.80 9.88 -19.44
N MET A 65 -28.55 10.86 -18.57
CA MET A 65 -29.38 12.06 -18.46
C MET A 65 -29.44 12.86 -19.77
N LYS A 66 -28.32 12.97 -20.50
CA LYS A 66 -28.27 13.65 -21.81
C LYS A 66 -28.97 12.91 -22.95
N VAL A 67 -29.14 11.59 -22.83
CA VAL A 67 -29.81 10.78 -23.86
C VAL A 67 -31.32 10.72 -23.63
N VAL A 68 -31.77 10.84 -22.37
CA VAL A 68 -33.19 10.72 -21.98
C VAL A 68 -33.89 12.08 -21.88
N GLY A 69 -33.16 13.18 -21.64
CA GLY A 69 -33.68 14.55 -21.64
C GLY A 69 -33.54 15.23 -23.00
#